data_AF-A0ABD6W6I5-F1
#
_entry.id   AF-A0ABD6W6I5-F1
#
_cell.length_a   1.000
_cell.length_b   1.000
_cell.length_c   1.000
_cell.angle_alpha   90.00
_cell.angle_beta   90.00
_cell.angle_gamma   90.00
#
_symmetry.space_group_name_H-M   'P 1'
#
loop_
_entity.id
_entity.type
_entity.pdbx_description
1 polymer ?
#
loop_
_entity_poly.entity_id
_entity_poly.type
_entity_poly.pdbx_seq_one_letter_code
_entity_poly.pdbx_strand_id
1 'polypeptide(L)'
;MSTVPGTAVRPPLRRPRTVLLGGVCAALAEHLGWSVRATRLLALATTALGGGGALLYLWLWALVPLAPPDARAADPAVRRSAPVAGLLTLAAAVAVLAVLITVGPGDDADVTRALVAVGLLAGGAVAWTLGLDRGDPARPARYGSAVRLASCSLLVLAGAAVLTGRPSALDAVLAVGVLLIAAGVLAAPRVVTLWSELMRERAARVREEQRAEIAAHLHDSVLQTLALIQNRAGASSEVARIARAQERELRDWLFERDVPVANDLAAEVRSIAAVVELDYPVHLDVVAVGASVAGSAALLAATREAVLNAARHAGGDVSVYLESSAQGVDVFVRDRGPGVDLDEVPGDRLGIRESIIGRMSRAGGSAMVRPGVGGIGTEVHLRLPAEVER
;
A
#
# COMPACT_ATOMS: atom_id res chain seq x y z
N MET A 1 -18.30 -20.21 -53.66
CA MET A 1 -17.75 -19.99 -52.31
C MET A 1 -18.28 -18.65 -51.82
N SER A 2 -19.48 -18.65 -51.23
CA SER A 2 -20.19 -17.42 -50.83
C SER A 2 -19.68 -16.95 -49.46
N THR A 3 -19.14 -15.74 -49.41
CA THR A 3 -18.80 -15.03 -48.18
C THR A 3 -20.10 -14.59 -47.50
N VAL A 4 -20.41 -15.16 -46.35
CA VAL A 4 -21.49 -14.69 -45.46
C VAL A 4 -21.12 -13.27 -44.99
N PRO A 5 -21.96 -12.24 -45.19
CA PRO A 5 -21.70 -10.92 -44.67
C PRO A 5 -21.74 -11.00 -43.13
N GLY A 6 -20.61 -10.69 -42.49
CA GLY A 6 -20.48 -10.71 -41.04
C GLY A 6 -21.56 -9.84 -40.41
N THR A 7 -22.34 -10.42 -39.48
CA THR A 7 -23.27 -9.68 -38.65
C THR A 7 -22.48 -8.64 -37.87
N ALA A 8 -22.71 -7.35 -38.17
CA ALA A 8 -22.07 -6.26 -37.45
C ALA A 8 -22.56 -6.28 -35.99
N VAL A 9 -21.78 -6.91 -35.11
CA VAL A 9 -22.07 -6.95 -33.67
C VAL A 9 -21.94 -5.51 -33.16
N ARG A 10 -23.03 -4.95 -32.67
CA ARG A 10 -23.02 -3.59 -32.11
C ARG A 10 -22.07 -3.55 -30.91
N PRO A 11 -21.15 -2.57 -30.83
CA PRO A 11 -20.24 -2.48 -29.71
C PRO A 11 -21.02 -2.22 -28.41
N PRO A 12 -20.58 -2.79 -27.28
CA PRO A 12 -21.26 -2.57 -26.00
C PRO A 12 -21.21 -1.09 -25.62
N LEU A 13 -22.32 -0.57 -25.07
CA LEU A 13 -22.40 0.82 -24.62
C LEU A 13 -21.45 1.05 -23.44
N ARG A 14 -20.29 1.66 -23.69
CA ARG A 14 -19.25 1.94 -22.70
C ARG A 14 -18.73 3.36 -22.86
N ARG A 15 -18.46 4.03 -21.73
CA ARG A 15 -17.95 5.40 -21.76
C ARG A 15 -16.43 5.41 -21.88
N PRO A 16 -15.85 6.18 -22.83
CA PRO A 16 -14.40 6.31 -22.91
C PRO A 16 -13.83 6.99 -21.65
N ARG A 17 -12.55 6.78 -21.37
CA ARG A 17 -11.86 7.43 -20.24
C ARG A 17 -11.35 8.83 -20.55
N THR A 18 -11.07 9.14 -21.82
CA THR A 18 -10.73 10.48 -22.29
C THR A 18 -12.00 11.16 -22.78
N VAL A 19 -12.55 12.06 -21.96
CA VAL A 19 -13.88 12.64 -22.19
C VAL A 19 -13.85 14.15 -22.16
N LEU A 20 -14.82 14.78 -22.83
CA LEU A 20 -15.04 16.22 -22.68
C LEU A 20 -15.68 16.54 -21.32
N LEU A 21 -16.74 15.80 -20.96
CA LEU A 21 -17.49 15.96 -19.70
C LEU A 21 -17.65 14.60 -19.01
N GLY A 22 -18.54 13.76 -19.56
CA GLY A 22 -18.91 12.47 -18.98
C GLY A 22 -18.90 11.32 -19.98
N GLY A 23 -18.53 11.55 -21.24
CA GLY A 23 -18.36 10.51 -22.26
C GLY A 23 -19.65 9.91 -22.85
N VAL A 24 -20.83 10.32 -22.36
CA VAL A 24 -22.13 9.72 -22.74
C VAL A 24 -22.43 9.87 -24.23
N CYS A 25 -22.27 11.07 -24.81
CA CYS A 25 -22.54 11.26 -26.24
C CYS A 25 -21.55 10.49 -27.12
N ALA A 26 -20.31 10.26 -26.66
CA ALA A 26 -19.36 9.44 -27.39
C ALA A 26 -19.76 7.96 -27.34
N ALA A 27 -20.14 7.46 -26.16
CA ALA A 27 -20.64 6.10 -25.98
C ALA A 27 -21.88 5.82 -26.83
N LEU A 28 -22.87 6.74 -26.82
CA LEU A 28 -24.09 6.62 -27.62
C LEU A 28 -23.79 6.66 -29.13
N ALA A 29 -22.91 7.55 -29.56
CA ALA A 29 -22.53 7.67 -30.97
C ALA A 29 -21.89 6.36 -31.48
N GLU A 30 -20.98 5.77 -30.70
CA GLU A 30 -20.32 4.51 -31.03
C GLU A 30 -21.31 3.33 -31.06
N HIS A 31 -22.21 3.25 -30.06
CA HIS A 31 -23.20 2.18 -29.97
C HIS A 31 -24.26 2.24 -31.09
N LEU A 32 -24.69 3.45 -31.49
CA LEU A 32 -25.71 3.69 -32.52
C LEU A 32 -25.13 3.82 -33.94
N GLY A 33 -23.80 3.89 -34.08
CA GLY A 33 -23.14 4.17 -35.37
C GLY A 33 -23.39 5.59 -35.89
N TRP A 34 -23.68 6.54 -34.99
CA TRP A 34 -23.95 7.94 -35.34
C TRP A 34 -22.70 8.81 -35.21
N SER A 35 -22.71 9.98 -35.85
CA SER A 35 -21.65 10.96 -35.62
C SER A 35 -21.77 11.60 -34.23
N VAL A 36 -20.65 11.73 -33.52
CA VAL A 36 -20.60 12.34 -32.18
C VAL A 36 -21.19 13.75 -32.16
N ARG A 37 -21.02 14.51 -33.26
CA ARG A 37 -21.58 15.86 -33.41
C ARG A 37 -23.12 15.83 -33.45
N ALA A 38 -23.71 14.93 -34.24
CA ALA A 38 -25.16 14.78 -34.31
C ALA A 38 -25.75 14.38 -32.96
N THR A 39 -25.14 13.41 -32.26
CA THR A 39 -25.58 13.00 -30.92
C THR A 39 -25.50 14.13 -29.91
N ARG A 40 -24.45 14.97 -29.96
CA ARG A 40 -24.35 16.18 -29.11
C ARG A 40 -25.43 17.21 -29.43
N LEU A 41 -25.66 17.51 -30.71
CA LEU A 41 -26.69 18.47 -31.13
C LEU A 41 -28.09 18.01 -30.72
N LEU A 42 -28.39 16.71 -30.86
CA LEU A 42 -29.65 16.14 -30.42
C LEU A 42 -29.82 16.23 -28.89
N ALA A 43 -28.77 15.91 -28.14
CA ALA A 43 -28.79 16.04 -26.68
C ALA A 43 -29.02 17.51 -26.26
N LEU A 44 -28.37 18.46 -26.94
CA LEU A 44 -28.56 19.89 -26.69
C LEU A 44 -29.97 20.36 -27.05
N ALA A 45 -30.50 19.97 -28.21
CA ALA A 45 -31.85 20.33 -28.66
C ALA A 45 -32.92 19.78 -27.70
N THR A 46 -32.83 18.51 -27.30
CA THR A 46 -33.75 17.89 -26.34
C THR A 46 -33.59 18.42 -24.91
N THR A 47 -32.42 18.98 -24.58
CA THR A 47 -32.24 19.73 -23.33
C THR A 47 -32.95 21.08 -23.42
N ALA A 48 -32.85 21.78 -24.55
CA ALA A 48 -33.51 23.07 -24.75
C ALA A 48 -35.04 22.96 -24.82
N LEU A 49 -35.56 21.87 -25.38
CA LEU A 49 -37.01 21.62 -25.58
C LEU A 49 -37.76 21.13 -24.33
N GLY A 50 -37.16 21.20 -23.13
CA GLY A 50 -37.82 20.80 -21.88
C GLY A 50 -36.94 19.99 -20.91
N GLY A 51 -35.61 20.00 -21.07
CA GLY A 51 -34.67 19.39 -20.13
C GLY A 51 -34.49 17.87 -20.26
N GLY A 52 -35.28 17.19 -21.10
CA GLY A 52 -35.23 15.74 -21.28
C GLY A 52 -33.85 15.23 -21.69
N GLY A 53 -33.14 15.98 -22.53
CA GLY A 53 -31.77 15.65 -22.93
C GLY A 53 -30.77 15.64 -21.77
N ALA A 54 -30.88 16.56 -20.83
CA ALA A 54 -30.01 16.64 -19.66
C ALA A 54 -30.30 15.50 -18.67
N LEU A 55 -31.58 15.21 -18.40
CA LEU A 55 -31.98 14.09 -17.55
C LEU A 55 -31.50 12.75 -18.12
N LEU A 56 -31.70 12.53 -19.42
CA LEU A 56 -31.21 11.33 -20.10
C LEU A 56 -29.68 11.24 -20.04
N TYR A 57 -28.98 12.35 -20.26
CA TYR A 57 -27.53 12.40 -20.15
C TYR A 57 -27.05 11.99 -18.75
N LEU A 58 -27.65 12.55 -17.69
CA LEU A 58 -27.30 12.22 -16.30
C LEU A 58 -27.64 10.76 -15.96
N TRP A 59 -28.78 10.27 -16.42
CA TRP A 59 -29.19 8.87 -16.23
C TRP A 59 -28.20 7.89 -16.87
N LEU A 60 -27.81 8.13 -18.12
CA LEU A 60 -26.79 7.34 -18.81
C LEU A 60 -25.40 7.53 -18.19
N TRP A 61 -25.08 8.72 -17.69
CA TRP A 61 -23.83 8.98 -17.00
C TRP A 61 -23.73 8.21 -15.66
N ALA A 62 -24.86 7.95 -14.99
CA ALA A 62 -24.89 7.15 -13.77
C ALA A 62 -24.81 5.65 -14.06
N LEU A 63 -25.54 5.16 -15.06
CA LEU A 63 -25.72 3.71 -15.29
C LEU A 63 -24.72 3.10 -16.28
N VAL A 64 -24.23 3.85 -17.26
CA VAL A 64 -23.33 3.28 -18.28
C VAL A 64 -21.94 3.12 -17.68
N PRO A 65 -21.33 1.92 -17.71
CA PRO A 65 -20.00 1.72 -17.15
C PRO A 65 -18.92 2.43 -17.97
N LEU A 66 -17.81 2.76 -17.31
CA LEU A 66 -16.58 3.18 -17.98
C LEU A 66 -15.97 1.99 -18.71
N ALA A 67 -15.30 2.24 -19.84
CA ALA A 67 -14.47 1.23 -20.51
C ALA A 67 -13.46 0.65 -19.51
N PRO A 68 -12.99 -0.61 -19.66
CA PRO A 68 -11.90 -1.15 -18.85
C PRO A 68 -10.58 -0.39 -19.15
N PRO A 69 -9.65 -0.31 -18.19
CA PRO A 69 -8.39 0.38 -18.42
C PRO A 69 -7.57 -0.41 -19.43
N ASP A 70 -6.90 0.29 -20.35
CA ASP A 70 -6.03 -0.37 -21.30
C ASP A 70 -4.90 -1.04 -20.52
N ALA A 71 -4.63 -2.32 -20.77
CA ALA A 71 -3.58 -3.07 -20.07
C ALA A 71 -2.17 -2.47 -20.24
N ARG A 72 -1.99 -1.57 -21.22
CA ARG A 72 -0.75 -0.83 -21.49
C ARG A 72 -0.72 0.58 -20.88
N ALA A 73 -1.85 1.09 -20.39
CA ALA A 73 -1.92 2.41 -19.77
C ALA A 73 -1.58 2.28 -18.28
N ALA A 74 -0.52 2.97 -17.84
CA ALA A 74 -0.05 2.94 -16.45
C ALA A 74 -1.01 3.58 -15.44
N ASP A 75 -2.03 4.33 -15.90
CA ASP A 75 -2.95 5.07 -15.04
C ASP A 75 -4.42 4.80 -15.43
N PRO A 76 -5.24 4.20 -14.55
CA PRO A 76 -6.66 3.96 -14.79
C PRO A 76 -7.55 5.22 -14.63
N ALA A 77 -6.97 6.39 -14.38
CA ALA A 77 -7.71 7.63 -14.17
C ALA A 77 -8.52 8.09 -15.42
N VAL A 78 -9.63 8.78 -15.14
CA VAL A 78 -10.47 9.42 -16.17
C VAL A 78 -9.92 10.82 -16.45
N ARG A 79 -9.64 11.11 -17.73
CA ARG A 79 -9.12 12.40 -18.19
C ARG A 79 -10.24 13.24 -18.75
N ARG A 80 -10.47 14.43 -18.19
CA ARG A 80 -11.53 15.35 -18.64
C ARG A 80 -10.92 16.58 -19.28
N SER A 81 -11.24 16.84 -20.55
CA SER A 81 -10.70 17.99 -21.26
C SER A 81 -11.38 19.31 -20.86
N ALA A 82 -12.69 19.34 -20.63
CA ALA A 82 -13.40 20.58 -20.31
C ALA A 82 -13.10 21.05 -18.87
N PRO A 83 -12.62 22.29 -18.67
CA PRO A 83 -12.37 22.85 -17.34
C PRO A 83 -13.67 23.32 -16.69
N VAL A 84 -14.61 22.40 -16.42
CA VAL A 84 -15.96 22.71 -15.92
C VAL A 84 -15.90 23.53 -14.64
N ALA A 85 -15.05 23.15 -13.68
CA ALA A 85 -14.91 23.91 -12.45
C ALA A 85 -14.44 25.35 -12.70
N GLY A 86 -13.48 25.57 -13.60
CA GLY A 86 -13.03 26.90 -13.98
C GLY A 86 -14.10 27.72 -14.72
N LEU A 87 -14.89 27.08 -15.58
CA LEU A 87 -16.03 27.72 -16.26
C LEU A 87 -17.12 28.13 -15.25
N LEU A 88 -17.40 27.29 -14.27
CA LEU A 88 -18.34 27.60 -13.18
C LEU A 88 -17.82 28.75 -12.31
N THR A 89 -16.52 28.79 -12.00
CA THR A 89 -15.91 29.92 -11.28
C THR A 89 -15.98 31.21 -12.10
N LEU A 90 -15.74 31.15 -13.41
CA LEU A 90 -15.88 32.31 -14.29
C LEU A 90 -17.34 32.80 -14.35
N ALA A 91 -18.30 31.89 -14.48
CA ALA A 91 -19.72 32.22 -14.44
C ALA A 91 -20.11 32.83 -13.08
N ALA A 92 -19.56 32.31 -11.98
CA ALA A 92 -19.76 32.89 -10.66
C ALA A 92 -19.19 34.32 -10.60
N ALA A 93 -18.04 34.60 -11.20
CA ALA A 93 -17.47 35.95 -11.25
C ALA A 93 -18.38 36.93 -12.02
N VAL A 94 -18.98 36.49 -13.12
CA VAL A 94 -19.98 37.28 -13.86
C VAL A 94 -21.23 37.52 -12.99
N ALA A 95 -21.70 36.51 -12.27
CA ALA A 95 -22.84 36.66 -11.36
C ALA A 95 -22.51 37.62 -10.19
N VAL A 96 -21.28 37.62 -9.68
CA VAL A 96 -20.83 38.61 -8.68
C VAL A 96 -20.85 40.02 -9.25
N LEU A 97 -20.43 40.21 -10.51
CA LEU A 97 -20.54 41.52 -11.16
C LEU A 97 -22.00 41.98 -11.24
N ALA A 98 -22.94 41.07 -11.53
CA ALA A 98 -24.37 41.38 -11.50
C ALA A 98 -24.81 41.81 -10.09
N VAL A 99 -24.38 41.12 -9.02
CA VAL A 99 -24.63 41.53 -7.62
C VAL A 99 -24.10 42.95 -7.37
N LEU A 100 -22.86 43.26 -7.77
CA LEU A 100 -22.27 44.58 -7.55
C LEU A 100 -23.03 45.70 -8.29
N ILE A 101 -23.59 45.41 -9.46
CA ILE A 101 -24.40 46.35 -10.24
C ILE A 101 -25.78 46.55 -9.59
N THR A 102 -26.41 45.48 -9.05
CA THR A 102 -27.79 45.54 -8.56
C THR A 102 -27.89 45.99 -7.10
N VAL A 103 -26.85 45.83 -6.28
CA VAL A 103 -26.86 46.20 -4.85
C VAL A 103 -27.08 47.71 -4.59
N GLY A 104 -26.86 48.57 -5.59
CA GLY A 104 -27.15 50.01 -5.47
C GLY A 104 -28.55 50.40 -5.96
N PRO A 105 -28.80 50.37 -7.28
CA PRO A 105 -30.04 50.82 -7.90
C PRO A 105 -31.07 49.70 -8.16
N GLY A 106 -30.74 48.43 -7.92
CA GLY A 106 -31.58 47.29 -8.29
C GLY A 106 -32.67 46.97 -7.26
N ASP A 107 -33.73 46.31 -7.72
CA ASP A 107 -34.75 45.76 -6.83
C ASP A 107 -34.20 44.54 -6.05
N ASP A 108 -34.73 44.31 -4.85
CA ASP A 108 -34.35 43.18 -3.98
C ASP A 108 -34.39 41.83 -4.72
N ALA A 109 -35.37 41.63 -5.60
CA ALA A 109 -35.50 40.41 -6.39
C ALA A 109 -34.31 40.14 -7.34
N ASP A 110 -33.67 41.18 -7.86
CA ASP A 110 -32.50 41.05 -8.72
C ASP A 110 -31.27 40.69 -7.90
N VAL A 111 -31.11 41.32 -6.73
CA VAL A 111 -30.06 41.02 -5.76
C VAL A 111 -30.17 39.57 -5.28
N THR A 112 -31.37 39.13 -4.88
CA THR A 112 -31.62 37.75 -4.44
C THR A 112 -31.24 36.75 -5.53
N ARG A 113 -31.71 36.96 -6.77
CA ARG A 113 -31.42 36.04 -7.89
C ARG A 113 -29.93 35.98 -8.20
N ALA A 114 -29.26 37.12 -8.23
CA ALA A 114 -27.83 37.19 -8.48
C ALA A 114 -27.03 36.51 -7.37
N LEU A 115 -27.38 36.73 -6.10
CA LEU A 115 -26.72 36.11 -4.95
C LEU A 115 -26.88 34.59 -4.92
N VAL A 116 -28.09 34.08 -5.19
CA VAL A 116 -28.36 32.64 -5.31
C VAL A 116 -27.55 32.04 -6.46
N ALA A 117 -27.47 32.73 -7.60
CA ALA A 117 -26.68 32.27 -8.74
C ALA A 117 -25.17 32.17 -8.38
N VAL A 118 -24.62 33.15 -7.66
CA VAL A 118 -23.23 33.09 -7.16
C VAL A 118 -23.03 31.87 -6.27
N GLY A 119 -23.93 31.64 -5.31
CA GLY A 119 -23.90 30.49 -4.40
C GLY A 119 -23.86 29.15 -5.14
N LEU A 120 -24.78 28.97 -6.09
CA LEU A 120 -24.89 27.73 -6.87
C LEU A 120 -23.67 27.49 -7.78
N LEU A 121 -23.18 28.54 -8.46
CA LEU A 121 -22.07 28.43 -9.40
C LEU A 121 -20.73 28.19 -8.67
N ALA A 122 -20.44 28.97 -7.63
CA ALA A 122 -19.22 28.82 -6.84
C ALA A 122 -19.23 27.50 -6.06
N GLY A 123 -20.38 27.13 -5.45
CA GLY A 123 -20.57 25.85 -4.77
C GLY A 123 -20.43 24.66 -5.73
N GLY A 124 -21.03 24.76 -6.92
CA GLY A 124 -20.90 23.76 -7.99
C GLY A 124 -19.46 23.60 -8.46
N ALA A 125 -18.72 24.70 -8.63
CA ALA A 125 -17.30 24.67 -8.98
C ALA A 125 -16.48 23.91 -7.92
N VAL A 126 -16.69 24.23 -6.64
CA VAL A 126 -16.01 23.55 -5.52
C VAL A 126 -16.37 22.07 -5.49
N ALA A 127 -17.65 21.73 -5.56
CA ALA A 127 -18.11 20.34 -5.56
C ALA A 127 -17.53 19.55 -6.74
N TRP A 128 -17.43 20.16 -7.93
CA TRP A 128 -16.80 19.55 -9.09
C TRP A 128 -15.33 19.25 -8.85
N THR A 129 -14.57 20.18 -8.23
CA THR A 129 -13.15 19.95 -7.93
C THR A 129 -12.92 18.86 -6.88
N LEU A 130 -13.81 18.75 -5.89
CA LEU A 130 -13.69 17.76 -4.83
C LEU A 130 -14.15 16.38 -5.32
N GLY A 131 -15.24 16.30 -6.09
CA GLY A 131 -15.78 15.03 -6.56
C GLY A 131 -15.09 14.49 -7.81
N LEU A 132 -15.15 15.26 -8.90
CA LEU A 132 -14.92 14.75 -10.25
C LEU A 132 -13.50 14.98 -10.78
N ASP A 133 -12.91 16.14 -10.48
CA ASP A 133 -11.53 16.45 -10.90
C ASP A 133 -10.47 15.86 -9.95
N ARG A 134 -10.89 15.26 -8.82
CA ARG A 134 -9.97 14.63 -7.86
C ARG A 134 -9.29 13.43 -8.53
N GLY A 135 -7.99 13.56 -8.78
CA GLY A 135 -7.19 12.53 -9.44
C GLY A 135 -7.20 12.60 -10.98
N ASP A 136 -7.70 13.67 -11.59
CA ASP A 136 -7.56 13.88 -13.03
C ASP A 136 -6.11 14.33 -13.36
N PRO A 137 -5.30 13.50 -14.05
CA PRO A 137 -3.91 13.82 -14.35
C PRO A 137 -3.76 14.97 -15.37
N ALA A 138 -4.83 15.37 -16.06
CA ALA A 138 -4.81 16.54 -16.94
C ALA A 138 -4.85 17.86 -16.17
N ARG A 139 -5.10 17.84 -14.85
CA ARG A 139 -5.19 19.05 -14.02
C ARG A 139 -3.89 19.28 -13.24
N PRO A 140 -3.36 20.52 -13.24
CA PRO A 140 -2.25 20.88 -12.37
C PRO A 140 -2.56 20.58 -10.90
N ALA A 141 -1.55 20.19 -10.11
CA ALA A 141 -1.72 19.88 -8.68
C ALA A 141 -2.39 21.02 -7.89
N ARG A 142 -2.18 22.28 -8.30
CA ARG A 142 -2.75 23.49 -7.68
C ARG A 142 -4.11 23.91 -8.21
N TYR A 143 -4.63 23.26 -9.27
CA TYR A 143 -5.89 23.66 -9.91
C TYR A 143 -7.07 23.62 -8.94
N GLY A 144 -7.22 22.51 -8.21
CA GLY A 144 -8.29 22.37 -7.22
C GLY A 144 -8.21 23.41 -6.10
N SER A 145 -7.00 23.72 -5.60
CA SER A 145 -6.83 24.79 -4.59
C SER A 145 -7.11 26.18 -5.17
N ALA A 146 -6.69 26.47 -6.40
CA ALA A 146 -6.90 27.76 -7.05
C ALA A 146 -8.39 28.02 -7.29
N VAL A 147 -9.13 27.04 -7.80
CA VAL A 147 -10.59 27.14 -8.00
C VAL A 147 -11.32 27.35 -6.67
N ARG A 148 -10.95 26.60 -5.62
CA ARG A 148 -11.57 26.78 -4.29
C ARG A 148 -11.32 28.16 -3.71
N LEU A 149 -10.07 28.65 -3.79
CA LEU A 149 -9.72 29.99 -3.32
C LEU A 149 -10.49 31.06 -4.11
N ALA A 150 -10.51 30.97 -5.44
CA ALA A 150 -11.25 31.89 -6.28
C ALA A 150 -12.75 31.88 -5.98
N SER A 151 -13.39 30.70 -5.96
CA SER A 151 -14.81 30.56 -5.62
C SER A 151 -15.13 31.08 -4.20
N CYS A 152 -14.25 30.84 -3.23
CA CYS A 152 -14.41 31.37 -1.87
C CYS A 152 -14.30 32.90 -1.85
N SER A 153 -13.30 33.49 -2.52
CA SER A 153 -13.16 34.94 -2.64
C SER A 153 -14.38 35.60 -3.30
N LEU A 154 -14.96 34.95 -4.33
CA LEU A 154 -16.17 35.43 -5.01
C LEU A 154 -17.41 35.39 -4.09
N LEU A 155 -17.58 34.30 -3.32
CA LEU A 155 -18.66 34.19 -2.32
C LEU A 155 -18.52 35.26 -1.23
N VAL A 156 -17.30 35.48 -0.74
CA VAL A 156 -17.03 36.52 0.26
C VAL A 156 -17.33 37.91 -0.29
N LEU A 157 -16.90 38.20 -1.53
CA LEU A 157 -17.14 39.48 -2.18
C LEU A 157 -18.63 39.75 -2.39
N ALA A 158 -19.40 38.79 -2.91
CA ALA A 158 -20.84 38.94 -3.09
C ALA A 158 -21.58 39.12 -1.77
N GLY A 159 -21.29 38.27 -0.77
CA GLY A 159 -21.93 38.36 0.54
C GLY A 159 -21.64 39.70 1.23
N ALA A 160 -20.39 40.15 1.21
CA ALA A 160 -20.00 41.43 1.79
C ALA A 160 -20.66 42.62 1.06
N ALA A 161 -20.70 42.60 -0.28
CA ALA A 161 -21.33 43.66 -1.07
C ALA A 161 -22.81 43.83 -0.69
N VAL A 162 -23.57 42.74 -0.65
CA VAL A 162 -24.99 42.75 -0.27
C VAL A 162 -25.19 43.30 1.14
N LEU A 163 -24.35 42.90 2.11
CA LEU A 163 -24.45 43.38 3.50
C LEU A 163 -24.18 44.88 3.65
N THR A 164 -23.39 45.49 2.75
CA THR A 164 -23.12 46.94 2.78
C THR A 164 -24.23 47.79 2.14
N GLY A 165 -25.06 47.22 1.28
CA GLY A 165 -26.06 47.94 0.45
C GLY A 165 -27.46 48.06 1.04
N ARG A 166 -27.62 48.07 2.38
CA ARG A 166 -28.93 48.06 3.07
C ARG A 166 -29.84 46.92 2.59
N PRO A 167 -29.46 45.66 2.83
CA PRO A 167 -30.17 44.51 2.30
C PRO A 167 -31.57 44.33 2.90
N SER A 168 -32.47 43.72 2.13
CA SER A 168 -33.69 43.12 2.66
C SER A 168 -33.36 42.02 3.69
N ALA A 169 -34.33 41.65 4.54
CA ALA A 169 -34.11 40.59 5.54
C ALA A 169 -33.70 39.26 4.90
N LEU A 170 -34.28 38.92 3.75
CA LEU A 170 -33.97 37.70 3.00
C LEU A 170 -32.53 37.76 2.45
N ASP A 171 -32.14 38.86 1.80
CA ASP A 171 -30.82 39.01 1.20
C ASP A 171 -29.71 39.02 2.26
N ALA A 172 -29.97 39.61 3.43
CA ALA A 172 -29.04 39.56 4.57
C ALA A 172 -28.80 38.12 5.05
N VAL A 173 -29.88 37.32 5.21
CA VAL A 173 -29.78 35.90 5.61
C VAL A 173 -29.02 35.10 4.56
N LEU A 174 -29.33 35.29 3.28
CA LEU A 174 -28.64 34.60 2.19
C LEU A 174 -27.16 35.00 2.12
N ALA A 175 -26.84 36.28 2.31
CA ALA A 175 -25.46 36.77 2.28
C ALA A 175 -24.63 36.16 3.41
N VAL A 176 -25.19 36.10 4.62
CA VAL A 176 -24.56 35.40 5.76
C VAL A 176 -24.41 33.90 5.46
N GLY A 177 -25.43 33.25 4.91
CA GLY A 177 -25.36 31.85 4.51
C GLY A 177 -24.25 31.57 3.50
N VAL A 178 -24.11 32.42 2.49
CA VAL A 178 -23.04 32.36 1.48
C VAL A 178 -21.65 32.51 2.13
N LEU A 179 -21.49 33.42 3.10
CA LEU A 179 -20.26 33.59 3.85
C LEU A 179 -19.90 32.37 4.71
N LEU A 180 -20.90 31.76 5.37
CA LEU A 180 -20.71 30.52 6.12
C LEU A 180 -20.30 29.36 5.21
N ILE A 181 -20.90 29.25 4.03
CA ILE A 181 -20.51 28.26 3.02
C ILE A 181 -19.06 28.50 2.58
N ALA A 182 -18.67 29.76 2.32
CA ALA A 182 -17.31 30.10 1.93
C ALA A 182 -16.28 29.68 2.99
N ALA A 183 -16.57 29.97 4.27
CA ALA A 183 -15.76 29.55 5.40
C ALA A 183 -15.68 28.01 5.50
N GLY A 184 -16.81 27.32 5.36
CA GLY A 184 -16.89 25.86 5.35
C GLY A 184 -16.04 25.23 4.25
N VAL A 185 -16.10 25.77 3.02
CA VAL A 185 -15.29 25.29 1.88
C VAL A 185 -13.79 25.41 2.15
N LEU A 186 -13.35 26.49 2.81
CA LEU A 186 -11.95 26.71 3.14
C LEU A 186 -11.47 25.77 4.26
N ALA A 187 -12.31 25.55 5.27
CA ALA A 187 -12.01 24.70 6.42
C ALA A 187 -12.09 23.20 6.10
N ALA A 188 -13.03 22.78 5.24
CA ALA A 188 -13.36 21.37 5.02
C ALA A 188 -12.16 20.47 4.68
N PRO A 189 -11.24 20.83 3.75
CA PRO A 189 -10.10 19.98 3.45
C PRO A 189 -9.19 19.74 4.66
N ARG A 190 -8.95 20.78 5.47
CA ARG A 190 -8.13 20.70 6.69
C ARG A 190 -8.80 19.84 7.75
N VAL A 191 -10.12 20.00 7.92
CA VAL A 191 -10.88 19.18 8.87
C VAL A 191 -10.85 17.71 8.47
N VAL A 192 -11.02 17.40 7.19
CA VAL A 192 -10.97 16.01 6.69
C VAL A 192 -9.58 15.40 6.87
N THR A 193 -8.51 16.14 6.57
CA THR A 193 -7.14 15.63 6.77
C THR A 193 -6.88 15.36 8.25
N LEU A 194 -7.19 16.32 9.14
CA LEU A 194 -6.99 16.18 10.58
C LEU A 194 -7.83 15.03 11.17
N TRP A 195 -9.09 14.91 10.75
CA TRP A 195 -9.92 13.77 11.14
C TRP A 195 -9.30 12.46 10.69
N SER A 196 -8.88 12.37 9.43
CA SER A 196 -8.28 11.14 8.88
C SER A 196 -6.98 10.75 9.61
N GLU A 197 -6.18 11.73 10.02
CA GLU A 197 -4.95 11.54 10.78
C GLU A 197 -5.29 11.05 12.19
N LEU A 198 -6.21 11.72 12.88
CA LEU A 198 -6.68 11.32 14.21
C LEU A 198 -7.26 9.90 14.21
N MET A 199 -8.03 9.53 13.19
CA MET A 199 -8.61 8.18 13.10
C MET A 199 -7.53 7.13 12.82
N ARG A 200 -6.55 7.43 11.97
CA ARG A 200 -5.40 6.56 11.73
C ARG A 200 -4.59 6.34 13.01
N GLU A 201 -4.35 7.42 13.74
CA GLU A 201 -3.63 7.38 15.00
C GLU A 201 -4.38 6.58 16.08
N ARG A 202 -5.69 6.84 16.26
CA ARG A 202 -6.54 6.05 17.18
C ARG A 202 -6.53 4.57 16.82
N ALA A 203 -6.65 4.24 15.54
CA ALA A 203 -6.61 2.86 15.08
C ALA A 203 -5.23 2.20 15.29
N ALA A 204 -4.14 2.97 15.28
CA ALA A 204 -2.81 2.48 15.64
C ALA A 204 -2.70 2.23 17.15
N ARG A 205 -3.07 3.20 17.99
CA ARG A 205 -3.03 3.08 19.45
C ARG A 205 -3.87 1.91 19.96
N VAL A 206 -5.09 1.74 19.46
CA VAL A 206 -5.96 0.60 19.85
C VAL A 206 -5.29 -0.73 19.52
N ARG A 207 -4.62 -0.85 18.36
CA ARG A 207 -3.91 -2.09 17.99
C ARG A 207 -2.71 -2.36 18.90
N GLU A 208 -1.97 -1.32 19.29
CA GLU A 208 -0.84 -1.45 20.22
C GLU A 208 -1.28 -1.85 21.62
N GLU A 209 -2.33 -1.19 22.14
CA GLU A 209 -2.95 -1.54 23.43
C GLU A 209 -3.46 -2.98 23.44
N GLN A 210 -4.18 -3.39 22.39
CA GLN A 210 -4.66 -4.76 22.23
C GLN A 210 -3.50 -5.77 22.21
N ARG A 211 -2.41 -5.47 21.49
CA ARG A 211 -1.23 -6.36 21.45
C ARG A 211 -0.59 -6.49 22.83
N ALA A 212 -0.46 -5.38 23.57
CA ALA A 212 0.12 -5.39 24.91
C ALA A 212 -0.75 -6.18 25.90
N GLU A 213 -2.08 -6.02 25.84
CA GLU A 213 -3.03 -6.76 26.67
C GLU A 213 -3.00 -8.25 26.35
N ILE A 214 -3.00 -8.63 25.07
CA ILE A 214 -2.88 -10.04 24.64
C ILE A 214 -1.57 -10.65 25.12
N ALA A 215 -0.45 -9.93 25.00
CA ALA A 215 0.85 -10.41 25.45
C ALA A 215 0.88 -10.64 26.96
N ALA A 216 0.33 -9.70 27.75
CA ALA A 216 0.22 -9.85 29.19
C ALA A 216 -0.67 -11.05 29.57
N HIS A 217 -1.85 -11.16 28.94
CA HIS A 217 -2.79 -12.24 29.23
C HIS A 217 -2.24 -13.63 28.87
N LEU A 218 -1.54 -13.75 27.74
CA LEU A 218 -0.90 -15.01 27.33
C LEU A 218 0.29 -15.38 28.21
N HIS A 219 1.04 -14.38 28.72
CA HIS A 219 2.11 -14.60 29.68
C HIS A 219 1.56 -15.21 30.99
N ASP A 220 0.48 -14.64 31.52
CA ASP A 220 -0.11 -15.11 32.77
C ASP A 220 -0.84 -16.45 32.61
N SER A 221 -1.55 -16.67 31.50
CA SER A 221 -2.39 -17.88 31.35
C SER A 221 -1.64 -19.07 30.74
N VAL A 222 -1.00 -18.89 29.58
CA VAL A 222 -0.45 -19.99 28.77
C VAL A 222 0.96 -20.34 29.19
N LEU A 223 1.84 -19.35 29.36
CA LEU A 223 3.21 -19.63 29.81
C LEU A 223 3.23 -20.21 31.22
N GLN A 224 2.36 -19.75 32.11
CA GLN A 224 2.22 -20.34 33.44
C GLN A 224 1.76 -21.80 33.38
N THR A 225 0.78 -22.12 32.51
CA THR A 225 0.29 -23.49 32.36
C THR A 225 1.36 -24.40 31.75
N LEU A 226 2.07 -23.93 30.72
CA LEU A 226 3.20 -24.65 30.12
C LEU A 226 4.32 -24.88 31.14
N ALA A 227 4.64 -23.89 31.96
CA ALA A 227 5.62 -24.03 33.03
C ALA A 227 5.22 -25.10 34.05
N LEU A 228 3.93 -25.17 34.44
CA LEU A 228 3.42 -26.23 35.32
C LEU A 228 3.51 -27.62 34.67
N ILE A 229 3.20 -27.75 33.38
CA ILE A 229 3.33 -29.02 32.63
C ILE A 229 4.81 -29.44 32.59
N GLN A 230 5.71 -28.52 32.26
CA GLN A 230 7.16 -28.76 32.23
C GLN A 230 7.66 -29.24 33.60
N ASN A 231 7.23 -28.59 34.68
CA ASN A 231 7.67 -28.92 36.03
C ASN A 231 7.15 -30.29 36.51
N ARG A 232 5.96 -30.71 36.05
CA ARG A 232 5.37 -32.02 36.40
C ARG A 232 5.89 -33.18 35.54
N ALA A 233 6.20 -32.95 34.27
CA ALA A 233 6.57 -34.03 33.33
C ALA A 233 8.03 -34.50 33.47
N GLY A 234 8.89 -33.73 34.14
CA GLY A 234 10.32 -34.05 34.31
C GLY A 234 11.16 -33.70 33.08
N ALA A 235 12.42 -33.32 33.33
CA ALA A 235 13.28 -32.63 32.35
C ALA A 235 13.62 -33.41 31.07
N SER A 236 13.47 -34.74 31.07
CA SER A 236 13.75 -35.64 29.94
C SER A 236 12.49 -36.20 29.26
N SER A 237 11.29 -35.78 29.66
CA SER A 237 10.05 -36.24 29.04
C SER A 237 9.81 -35.61 27.68
N GLU A 238 9.20 -36.37 26.78
CA GLU A 238 8.73 -35.87 25.48
C GLU A 238 7.78 -34.68 25.62
N VAL A 239 6.90 -34.71 26.63
CA VAL A 239 5.96 -33.63 26.95
C VAL A 239 6.68 -32.34 27.33
N ALA A 240 7.76 -32.40 28.12
CA ALA A 240 8.54 -31.21 28.48
C ALA A 240 9.25 -30.59 27.25
N ARG A 241 9.71 -31.42 26.31
CA ARG A 241 10.33 -30.95 25.06
C ARG A 241 9.33 -30.25 24.15
N ILE A 242 8.14 -30.83 23.95
CA ILE A 242 7.07 -30.22 23.16
C ILE A 242 6.62 -28.89 23.79
N ALA A 243 6.45 -28.85 25.12
CA ALA A 243 6.06 -27.63 25.83
C ALA A 243 7.08 -26.48 25.67
N ARG A 244 8.39 -26.78 25.69
CA ARG A 244 9.46 -25.78 25.45
C ARG A 244 9.50 -25.29 24.00
N ALA A 245 9.24 -26.18 23.03
CA ALA A 245 9.14 -25.78 21.64
C ALA A 245 7.98 -24.80 21.43
N GLN A 246 6.81 -25.11 22.02
CA GLN A 246 5.62 -24.25 21.94
C GLN A 246 5.78 -22.92 22.69
N GLU A 247 6.46 -22.90 23.84
CA GLU A 247 6.80 -21.65 24.54
C GLU A 247 7.72 -20.76 23.70
N ARG A 248 8.75 -21.33 23.05
CA ARG A 248 9.66 -20.57 22.18
C ARG A 248 8.91 -19.98 20.99
N GLU A 249 8.10 -20.78 20.30
CA GLU A 249 7.27 -20.33 19.20
C GLU A 249 6.31 -19.20 19.62
N LEU A 250 5.66 -19.34 20.79
CA LEU A 250 4.76 -18.31 21.32
C LEU A 250 5.51 -17.03 21.73
N ARG A 251 6.70 -17.14 22.33
CA ARG A 251 7.54 -15.97 22.67
C ARG A 251 8.02 -15.26 21.41
N ASP A 252 8.45 -16.01 20.41
CA ASP A 252 8.91 -15.44 19.15
C ASP A 252 7.76 -14.67 18.48
N TRP A 253 6.56 -15.26 18.41
CA TRP A 253 5.37 -14.58 17.89
C TRP A 253 4.94 -13.34 18.71
N LEU A 254 4.98 -13.42 20.05
CA LEU A 254 4.59 -12.30 20.92
C LEU A 254 5.57 -11.13 20.85
N PHE A 255 6.87 -11.44 20.81
CA PHE A 255 7.96 -10.47 20.88
C PHE A 255 8.57 -10.12 19.54
N GLU A 256 8.01 -10.59 18.42
CA GLU A 256 8.47 -10.22 17.09
C GLU A 256 8.43 -8.70 16.95
N ARG A 257 9.61 -8.10 17.13
CA ARG A 257 9.93 -6.70 16.92
C ARG A 257 10.52 -6.62 15.52
N ASP A 258 9.83 -5.83 14.71
CA ASP A 258 10.28 -5.17 13.49
C ASP A 258 10.80 -6.05 12.34
N VAL A 259 9.98 -6.04 11.29
CA VAL A 259 10.29 -6.19 9.87
C VAL A 259 11.42 -7.19 9.57
N PRO A 260 11.09 -8.44 9.22
CA PRO A 260 12.06 -9.29 8.55
C PRO A 260 12.58 -8.51 7.34
N VAL A 261 13.88 -8.22 7.30
CA VAL A 261 14.53 -7.91 6.03
C VAL A 261 14.20 -9.10 5.13
N ALA A 262 13.61 -8.86 3.97
CA ALA A 262 13.35 -9.93 3.03
C ALA A 262 14.68 -10.70 2.81
N ASN A 263 14.67 -12.00 3.13
CA ASN A 263 15.85 -12.89 3.16
C ASN A 263 16.82 -12.65 4.32
N ASP A 264 16.36 -12.49 5.57
CA ASP A 264 17.27 -12.49 6.72
C ASP A 264 18.01 -13.83 6.85
N LEU A 265 19.34 -13.79 6.75
CA LEU A 265 20.19 -14.98 6.78
C LEU A 265 20.02 -15.79 8.08
N ALA A 266 19.86 -15.14 9.23
CA ALA A 266 19.71 -15.83 10.51
C ALA A 266 18.37 -16.60 10.57
N ALA A 267 17.28 -16.00 10.10
CA ALA A 267 15.98 -16.67 9.98
C ALA A 267 16.05 -17.90 9.06
N GLU A 268 16.72 -17.78 7.92
CA GLU A 268 16.88 -18.91 6.98
C GLU A 268 17.72 -20.06 7.55
N VAL A 269 18.79 -19.76 8.29
CA VAL A 269 19.60 -20.80 8.98
C VAL A 269 18.80 -21.49 10.08
N ARG A 270 17.98 -20.76 10.85
CA ARG A 270 17.07 -21.38 11.84
C ARG A 270 16.05 -22.30 11.18
N SER A 271 15.49 -21.89 10.04
CA SER A 271 14.57 -22.73 9.25
C SER A 271 15.25 -24.01 8.75
N ILE A 272 16.48 -23.92 8.27
CA ILE A 272 17.29 -25.09 7.89
C ILE A 272 17.46 -26.03 9.09
N ALA A 273 17.83 -25.50 10.25
CA ALA A 273 18.04 -26.30 11.46
C ALA A 273 16.76 -27.02 11.89
N ALA A 274 15.63 -26.32 11.92
CA ALA A 274 14.33 -26.90 12.29
C ALA A 274 13.91 -28.05 11.36
N VAL A 275 14.15 -27.93 10.05
CA VAL A 275 13.87 -29.01 9.08
C VAL A 275 14.75 -30.22 9.32
N VAL A 276 16.04 -30.02 9.60
CA VAL A 276 16.97 -31.13 9.85
C VAL A 276 16.68 -31.83 11.18
N GLU A 277 16.27 -31.09 12.21
CA GLU A 277 15.90 -31.65 13.52
C GLU A 277 14.65 -32.54 13.46
N LEU A 278 13.80 -32.39 12.43
CA LEU A 278 12.66 -33.29 12.19
C LEU A 278 13.07 -34.66 11.63
N ASP A 279 14.10 -34.69 10.79
CA ASP A 279 14.52 -35.89 10.04
C ASP A 279 15.62 -36.68 10.75
N TYR A 280 16.37 -36.04 11.66
CA TYR A 280 17.52 -36.64 12.34
C TYR A 280 17.46 -36.47 13.86
N PRO A 281 17.92 -37.46 14.65
CA PRO A 281 17.96 -37.40 16.10
C PRO A 281 19.14 -36.54 16.62
N VAL A 282 19.12 -35.25 16.27
CA VAL A 282 20.12 -34.26 16.68
C VAL A 282 19.44 -33.09 17.37
N HIS A 283 20.17 -32.36 18.21
CA HIS A 283 19.73 -31.10 18.77
C HIS A 283 20.55 -29.96 18.16
N LEU A 284 19.88 -29.02 17.48
CA LEU A 284 20.52 -27.92 16.78
C LEU A 284 20.30 -26.60 17.53
N ASP A 285 21.37 -25.99 18.01
CA ASP A 285 21.35 -24.66 18.62
C ASP A 285 21.92 -23.61 17.66
N VAL A 286 21.09 -22.64 17.25
CA VAL A 286 21.46 -21.59 16.30
C VAL A 286 21.56 -20.26 17.01
N VAL A 287 22.79 -19.75 17.14
CA VAL A 287 23.08 -18.45 17.75
C VAL A 287 23.56 -17.50 16.68
N ALA A 288 22.83 -16.40 16.48
CA ALA A 288 23.19 -15.35 15.53
C ALA A 288 23.54 -14.05 16.27
N VAL A 289 24.65 -13.43 15.91
CA VAL A 289 25.16 -12.19 16.48
C VAL A 289 25.51 -11.22 15.35
N GLY A 290 25.13 -9.95 15.49
CA GLY A 290 25.40 -8.91 14.50
C GLY A 290 24.13 -8.37 13.82
N ALA A 291 24.33 -7.54 12.79
CA ALA A 291 23.23 -6.93 12.04
C ALA A 291 22.53 -7.95 11.13
N SER A 292 21.23 -7.77 10.88
CA SER A 292 20.48 -8.57 9.90
C SER A 292 21.00 -8.27 8.49
N VAL A 293 21.37 -9.33 7.77
CA VAL A 293 21.94 -9.27 6.43
C VAL A 293 21.16 -10.17 5.50
N ALA A 294 21.07 -9.78 4.23
CA ALA A 294 20.44 -10.60 3.21
C ALA A 294 21.18 -11.94 3.03
N GLY A 295 20.43 -13.02 2.89
CA GLY A 295 20.93 -14.37 2.73
C GLY A 295 21.66 -14.56 1.42
N SER A 296 22.95 -14.92 1.49
CA SER A 296 23.67 -15.42 0.32
C SER A 296 23.26 -16.88 0.06
N ALA A 297 22.65 -17.15 -1.09
CA ALA A 297 22.23 -18.50 -1.48
C ALA A 297 23.39 -19.53 -1.42
N ALA A 298 24.62 -19.09 -1.70
CA ALA A 298 25.79 -19.94 -1.63
C ALA A 298 26.15 -20.30 -0.18
N LEU A 299 26.13 -19.30 0.72
CA LEU A 299 26.39 -19.50 2.15
C LEU A 299 25.32 -20.39 2.78
N LEU A 300 24.04 -20.13 2.48
CA LEU A 300 22.91 -20.93 2.98
C LEU A 300 22.97 -22.39 2.53
N ALA A 301 23.28 -22.63 1.26
CA ALA A 301 23.44 -23.99 0.75
C ALA A 301 24.63 -24.70 1.41
N ALA A 302 25.75 -24.00 1.63
CA ALA A 302 26.90 -24.54 2.33
C ALA A 302 26.61 -24.83 3.80
N THR A 303 25.90 -23.94 4.50
CA THR A 303 25.46 -24.13 5.89
C THR A 303 24.51 -25.32 6.00
N ARG A 304 23.53 -25.45 5.10
CA ARG A 304 22.61 -26.60 5.06
C ARG A 304 23.37 -27.91 4.94
N GLU A 305 24.34 -27.97 4.03
CA GLU A 305 25.14 -29.17 3.82
C GLU A 305 26.02 -29.49 5.03
N ALA A 306 26.62 -28.48 5.66
CA ALA A 306 27.41 -28.65 6.88
C ALA A 306 26.56 -29.19 8.05
N VAL A 307 25.37 -28.61 8.26
CA VAL A 307 24.41 -29.06 9.28
C VAL A 307 23.93 -30.49 9.01
N LEU A 308 23.65 -30.84 7.75
CA LEU A 308 23.22 -32.17 7.35
C LEU A 308 24.33 -33.21 7.57
N ASN A 309 25.58 -32.86 7.29
CA ASN A 309 26.72 -33.75 7.54
C ASN A 309 26.94 -33.96 9.04
N ALA A 310 26.86 -32.90 9.85
CA ALA A 310 26.88 -33.02 11.31
C ALA A 310 25.74 -33.94 11.82
N ALA A 311 24.53 -33.75 11.30
CA ALA A 311 23.37 -34.56 11.66
C ALA A 311 23.51 -36.05 11.30
N ARG A 312 24.10 -36.35 10.13
CA ARG A 312 24.31 -37.72 9.65
C ARG A 312 25.43 -38.47 10.36
N HIS A 313 26.51 -37.77 10.71
CA HIS A 313 27.77 -38.42 11.10
C HIS A 313 28.13 -38.26 12.59
N ALA A 314 27.69 -37.18 13.25
CA ALA A 314 27.97 -36.96 14.66
C ALA A 314 26.82 -37.41 15.57
N GLY A 315 25.59 -37.00 15.25
CA GLY A 315 24.46 -37.14 16.17
C GLY A 315 24.58 -36.25 17.42
N GLY A 316 23.52 -36.16 18.23
CA GLY A 316 23.54 -35.41 19.49
C GLY A 316 23.52 -33.90 19.30
N ASP A 317 24.31 -33.16 20.09
CA ASP A 317 24.31 -31.68 20.09
C ASP A 317 25.18 -31.10 18.97
N VAL A 318 24.58 -30.29 18.11
CA VAL A 318 25.23 -29.53 17.04
C VAL A 318 24.96 -28.04 17.26
N SER A 319 26.00 -27.22 17.23
CA SER A 319 25.91 -25.77 17.42
C SER A 319 26.25 -25.03 16.14
N VAL A 320 25.40 -24.09 15.75
CA VAL A 320 25.58 -23.22 14.59
C VAL A 320 25.71 -21.79 15.10
N TYR A 321 26.91 -21.23 14.98
CA TYR A 321 27.18 -19.84 15.35
C TYR A 321 27.29 -18.99 14.08
N LEU A 322 26.52 -17.92 13.99
CA LEU A 322 26.53 -16.99 12.87
C LEU A 322 26.91 -15.61 13.37
N GLU A 323 27.94 -15.03 12.78
CA GLU A 323 28.41 -13.68 13.08
C GLU A 323 28.35 -12.82 11.81
N SER A 324 27.65 -11.70 11.88
CA SER A 324 27.55 -10.72 10.79
C SER A 324 28.21 -9.42 11.20
N SER A 325 29.27 -9.04 10.50
CA SER A 325 30.08 -7.84 10.78
C SER A 325 30.27 -6.99 9.52
N ALA A 326 30.85 -5.79 9.68
CA ALA A 326 31.24 -4.95 8.54
C ALA A 326 32.32 -5.59 7.64
N GLN A 327 33.03 -6.63 8.12
CA GLN A 327 34.06 -7.33 7.34
C GLN A 327 33.49 -8.49 6.52
N GLY A 328 32.25 -8.89 6.77
CA GLY A 328 31.60 -10.04 6.14
C GLY A 328 30.80 -10.87 7.14
N VAL A 329 30.39 -12.03 6.66
CA VAL A 329 29.59 -13.02 7.40
C VAL A 329 30.42 -14.27 7.64
N ASP A 330 30.45 -14.71 8.88
CA ASP A 330 31.12 -15.91 9.34
C ASP A 330 30.10 -16.89 9.95
N VAL A 331 30.13 -18.15 9.54
CA VAL A 331 29.26 -19.21 10.05
C VAL A 331 30.12 -20.38 10.51
N PHE A 332 29.91 -20.82 11.74
CA PHE A 332 30.60 -21.94 12.36
C PHE A 332 29.57 -23.04 12.66
N VAL A 333 29.81 -24.24 12.16
CA VAL A 333 29.01 -25.43 12.48
C VAL A 333 29.92 -26.39 13.25
N ARG A 334 29.56 -26.68 14.49
CA ARG A 334 30.35 -27.54 15.38
C ARG A 334 29.51 -28.72 15.85
N ASP A 335 30.07 -29.92 15.68
CA ASP A 335 29.49 -31.16 16.20
C ASP A 335 30.40 -31.81 17.27
N ARG A 336 29.90 -32.87 17.91
CA ARG A 336 30.64 -33.67 18.91
C ARG A 336 30.92 -35.10 18.44
N GLY A 337 30.97 -35.31 17.12
CA GLY A 337 31.18 -36.62 16.51
C GLY A 337 32.62 -37.13 16.61
N PRO A 338 32.95 -38.22 15.90
CA PRO A 338 34.28 -38.84 15.93
C PRO A 338 35.41 -37.99 15.30
N GLY A 339 35.08 -36.81 14.77
CA GLY A 339 36.00 -35.92 14.07
C GLY A 339 36.28 -36.37 12.64
N VAL A 340 36.56 -35.40 11.76
CA VAL A 340 36.94 -35.64 10.37
C VAL A 340 38.27 -34.97 10.09
N ASP A 341 39.28 -35.77 9.72
CA ASP A 341 40.52 -35.27 9.14
C ASP A 341 40.42 -35.33 7.61
N LEU A 342 40.48 -34.17 6.95
CA LEU A 342 40.37 -34.05 5.49
C LEU A 342 41.57 -34.66 4.76
N ASP A 343 42.73 -34.78 5.40
CA ASP A 343 43.95 -35.32 4.79
C ASP A 343 43.91 -36.86 4.70
N GLU A 344 43.05 -37.51 5.49
CA GLU A 344 42.82 -38.96 5.47
C GLU A 344 41.66 -39.39 4.54
N VAL A 345 40.87 -38.44 4.02
CA VAL A 345 39.71 -38.75 3.16
C VAL A 345 40.17 -39.02 1.72
N PRO A 346 39.90 -40.21 1.15
CA PRO A 346 40.25 -40.53 -0.24
C PRO A 346 39.61 -39.54 -1.22
N GLY A 347 40.36 -39.13 -2.25
CA GLY A 347 39.95 -38.12 -3.25
C GLY A 347 38.62 -38.44 -3.96
N ASP A 348 38.19 -39.69 -3.89
CA ASP A 348 37.02 -40.27 -4.53
C ASP A 348 35.71 -39.94 -3.76
N ARG A 349 35.81 -39.47 -2.50
CA ARG A 349 34.68 -39.01 -1.68
C ARG A 349 34.45 -37.51 -1.87
N LEU A 350 34.07 -37.14 -3.10
CA LEU A 350 33.93 -35.77 -3.61
C LEU A 350 32.89 -34.87 -2.90
N GLY A 351 32.03 -35.43 -2.05
CA GLY A 351 30.87 -34.75 -1.46
C GLY A 351 31.22 -33.40 -0.85
N ILE A 352 31.99 -33.37 0.24
CA ILE A 352 32.27 -32.16 1.05
C ILE A 352 33.13 -31.14 0.29
N ARG A 353 34.13 -31.61 -0.48
CA ARG A 353 35.08 -30.74 -1.19
C ARG A 353 34.40 -29.93 -2.31
N GLU A 354 33.47 -30.53 -3.05
CA GLU A 354 32.73 -29.82 -4.09
C GLU A 354 31.45 -29.13 -3.58
N SER A 355 30.76 -29.73 -2.60
CA SER A 355 29.47 -29.23 -2.11
C SER A 355 29.59 -27.97 -1.23
N ILE A 356 30.67 -27.87 -0.44
CA ILE A 356 30.93 -26.77 0.50
C ILE A 356 32.09 -25.89 0.00
N ILE A 357 33.30 -26.45 -0.14
CA ILE A 357 34.51 -25.65 -0.45
C ILE A 357 34.43 -25.04 -1.84
N GLY A 358 34.16 -25.85 -2.87
CA GLY A 358 34.01 -25.37 -4.25
C GLY A 358 32.87 -24.36 -4.41
N ARG A 359 31.78 -24.51 -3.66
CA ARG A 359 30.63 -23.59 -3.70
C ARG A 359 30.97 -22.24 -3.09
N MET A 360 31.60 -22.23 -1.91
CA MET A 360 32.03 -21.00 -1.24
C MET A 360 33.07 -20.25 -2.07
N SER A 361 34.04 -20.97 -2.65
CA SER A 361 35.05 -20.37 -3.52
C SER A 361 34.45 -19.65 -4.75
N ARG A 362 33.46 -20.25 -5.40
CA ARG A 362 32.74 -19.60 -6.52
C ARG A 362 31.96 -18.35 -6.12
N ALA A 363 31.53 -18.28 -4.85
CA ALA A 363 30.83 -17.13 -4.30
C ALA A 363 31.76 -16.05 -3.73
N GLY A 364 33.09 -16.18 -3.92
CA GLY A 364 34.08 -15.24 -3.38
C GLY A 364 34.35 -15.40 -1.88
N GLY A 365 33.84 -16.48 -1.26
CA GLY A 365 34.08 -16.83 0.12
C GLY A 365 35.09 -17.96 0.30
N SER A 366 35.32 -18.36 1.55
CA SER A 366 36.17 -19.48 1.92
C SER A 366 35.44 -20.44 2.85
N ALA A 367 35.73 -21.74 2.73
CA ALA A 367 35.26 -22.74 3.67
C ALA A 367 36.45 -23.54 4.19
N MET A 368 36.40 -23.90 5.47
CA MET A 368 37.45 -24.62 6.15
C MET A 368 36.83 -25.64 7.10
N VAL A 369 37.31 -26.86 7.04
CA VAL A 369 36.88 -27.94 7.93
C VAL A 369 38.08 -28.32 8.77
N ARG A 370 37.91 -28.36 10.08
CA ARG A 370 38.97 -28.70 11.04
C ARG A 370 38.42 -29.68 12.07
N PRO A 371 39.29 -30.49 12.70
CA PRO A 371 38.92 -31.22 13.90
C PRO A 371 38.49 -30.23 15.00
N GLY A 372 37.47 -30.60 15.77
CA GLY A 372 36.98 -29.80 16.89
C GLY A 372 38.05 -29.62 17.97
N VAL A 373 37.90 -28.57 18.78
CA VAL A 373 38.83 -28.23 19.87
C VAL A 373 38.98 -29.42 20.82
N GLY A 374 40.21 -29.91 20.99
CA GLY A 374 40.50 -31.08 21.82
C GLY A 374 40.36 -32.43 21.11
N GLY A 375 40.23 -32.46 19.78
CA GLY A 375 40.16 -33.69 18.98
C GLY A 375 38.80 -34.39 19.02
N ILE A 376 37.77 -33.73 19.52
CA ILE A 376 36.40 -34.24 19.59
C ILE A 376 35.54 -33.41 18.65
N GLY A 377 34.88 -34.08 17.70
CA GLY A 377 33.97 -33.45 16.74
C GLY A 377 34.63 -32.81 15.53
N THR A 378 33.79 -32.21 14.68
CA THR A 378 34.21 -31.46 13.49
C THR A 378 33.73 -30.01 13.60
N GLU A 379 34.59 -29.07 13.19
CA GLU A 379 34.25 -27.65 13.05
C GLU A 379 34.34 -27.25 11.58
N VAL A 380 33.21 -26.79 11.02
CA VAL A 380 33.14 -26.20 9.68
C VAL A 380 32.99 -24.70 9.81
N HIS A 381 33.97 -23.95 9.30
CA HIS A 381 33.95 -22.49 9.23
C HIS A 381 33.73 -22.03 7.79
N LEU A 382 32.64 -21.31 7.56
CA LEU A 382 32.27 -20.70 6.29
C LEU A 382 32.40 -19.19 6.44
N ARG A 383 33.12 -18.54 5.53
CA ARG A 383 33.31 -17.09 5.54
C ARG A 383 32.96 -16.49 4.18
N LEU A 384 32.15 -15.45 4.19
CA LEU A 384 31.82 -14.65 3.02
C LEU A 384 32.22 -13.19 3.31
N PRO A 385 33.25 -12.64 2.66
CA PRO A 385 33.66 -11.25 2.89
C PRO A 385 32.57 -10.27 2.43
N ALA A 386 32.49 -9.11 3.07
CA ALA A 386 31.60 -8.04 2.63
C ALA A 386 32.01 -7.57 1.22
N GLU A 387 31.04 -7.32 0.33
CA GLU A 387 31.32 -6.71 -0.97
C GLU A 387 31.99 -5.35 -0.75
N VAL A 388 33.26 -5.23 -1.15
CA VAL A 388 33.94 -3.95 -1.22
C VAL A 388 33.31 -3.19 -2.38
N GLU A 389 32.47 -2.22 -2.07
CA GLU A 389 31.91 -1.27 -3.03
C GLU A 389 33.08 -0.66 -3.82
N ARG A 390 33.19 -1.04 -5.10
CA ARG A 390 34.20 -0.51 -6.04
C ARG A 390 33.60 0.56 -6.92
#